data_AF-A0A0G1GUD8-F1
#
_entry.id   AF-A0A0G1GUD8-F1
#
_cell.length_a   1.000
_cell.length_b   1.000
_cell.length_c   1.000
_cell.angle_alpha   90.00
_cell.angle_beta   90.00
_cell.angle_gamma   90.00
#
_symmetry.space_group_name_H-M   'P 1'
#
loop_
_entity.id
_entity.type
_entity.pdbx_description
1 polymer ?
#
loop_
_entity_poly.entity_id
_entity_poly.type
_entity_poly.pdbx_seq_one_letter_code
_entity_poly.pdbx_strand_id
1 'polypeptide(L)'
;MSHGKPVLAHRSGGHLETVTEGVSGMFFEGEDVKELELKIKEFERAIQNNKFNPEIIKGTVARFSKKRFQNEMRSFIEEKWMEHRKSNA
;
A
#
# COMPACT_ATOMS: atom_id res chain seq x y z
N MET A 1 0.55 -5.84 4.81
CA MET A 1 1.43 -4.79 5.40
C MET A 1 0.97 -4.30 6.78
N SER A 2 -0.32 -4.28 7.12
CA SER A 2 -0.82 -3.87 8.46
C SER A 2 -0.25 -4.66 9.65
N HIS A 3 0.28 -5.86 9.42
CA HIS A 3 0.98 -6.68 10.41
C HIS A 3 2.51 -6.45 10.44
N GLY A 4 3.02 -5.43 9.75
CA GLY A 4 4.45 -5.11 9.71
C GLY A 4 5.31 -6.08 8.89
N LYS A 5 4.70 -6.81 7.95
CA LYS A 5 5.39 -7.75 7.07
C LYS A 5 5.63 -7.12 5.68
N PRO A 6 6.87 -7.20 5.14
CA PRO A 6 7.15 -6.72 3.80
C PRO A 6 6.50 -7.63 2.76
N VAL A 7 6.32 -7.13 1.54
CA VAL A 7 5.70 -7.87 0.43
C VAL A 7 6.58 -7.81 -0.81
N LEU A 8 6.75 -8.93 -1.50
CA LEU A 8 7.25 -8.95 -2.88
C LEU A 8 6.04 -8.85 -3.81
N ALA A 9 5.95 -7.79 -4.61
CA ALA A 9 4.78 -7.51 -5.45
C ALA A 9 5.19 -7.31 -6.92
N HIS A 10 4.30 -7.60 -7.85
CA HIS A 10 4.53 -7.21 -9.23
C HIS A 10 4.46 -5.68 -9.36
N ARG A 11 5.29 -5.08 -10.22
CA ARG A 11 5.31 -3.62 -10.45
C ARG A 11 4.15 -3.19 -11.36
N SER A 12 2.92 -3.36 -10.90
CA SER A 12 1.75 -2.88 -11.63
C SER A 12 0.58 -2.55 -10.70
N GLY A 13 -0.35 -1.75 -11.24
CA GLY A 13 -1.64 -1.45 -10.61
C GLY A 13 -1.51 -0.90 -9.18
N GLY A 14 -2.43 -1.31 -8.31
CA GLY A 14 -2.49 -0.83 -6.92
C GLY A 14 -1.26 -1.17 -6.06
N HIS A 15 -0.35 -2.03 -6.52
CA HIS A 15 0.91 -2.29 -5.81
C HIS A 15 1.83 -1.06 -5.83
N LEU A 16 1.84 -0.31 -6.93
CA LEU A 16 2.61 0.94 -7.07
C LEU A 16 2.15 2.03 -6.09
N GLU A 17 0.88 2.01 -5.70
CA GLU A 17 0.29 2.99 -4.79
C GLU A 17 0.51 2.63 -3.31
N THR A 18 0.62 1.33 -3.02
CA THR A 18 0.58 0.81 -1.65
C THR A 18 1.94 0.31 -1.14
N VAL A 19 2.84 -0.13 -2.03
CA VAL A 19 4.17 -0.63 -1.67
C VAL A 19 5.22 0.46 -1.90
N THR A 20 6.00 0.76 -0.86
CA THR A 20 7.19 1.60 -0.95
C THR A 20 8.42 0.70 -1.08
N GLU A 21 9.06 0.70 -2.25
CA GLU A 21 10.25 -0.08 -2.56
C GLU A 21 11.35 0.13 -1.50
N GLY A 22 11.92 -0.97 -1.00
CA GLY A 22 12.96 -0.96 0.03
C GLY A 22 12.48 -0.64 1.44
N VAL A 23 11.21 -0.24 1.63
CA VAL A 23 10.63 0.11 2.94
C VAL A 23 9.56 -0.89 3.35
N SER A 24 8.52 -1.06 2.53
CA SER A 24 7.41 -1.97 2.81
C SER A 24 7.36 -3.18 1.88
N GLY A 25 8.31 -3.29 0.98
CA GLY A 25 8.40 -4.40 0.06
C GLY A 25 9.47 -4.21 -1.01
N MET A 26 9.44 -5.12 -1.97
CA MET A 26 10.22 -5.07 -3.20
C MET A 26 9.31 -5.37 -4.39
N PHE A 27 9.70 -4.90 -5.57
CA PHE A 27 9.02 -5.19 -6.82
C PHE A 27 9.75 -6.21 -7.70
N PHE A 28 8.98 -6.90 -8.54
CA PHE A 28 9.44 -7.62 -9.73
C PHE A 28 8.61 -7.20 -10.96
N GLU A 29 9.13 -7.34 -12.18
CA GLU A 29 8.52 -6.77 -13.39
C GLU A 29 8.35 -7.77 -14.54
N GLY A 30 9.07 -8.89 -14.53
CA GLY A 30 8.93 -9.93 -15.54
C GLY A 30 7.86 -10.98 -15.26
N GLU A 31 7.36 -11.57 -16.35
CA GLU A 31 6.50 -12.75 -16.35
C GLU A 31 7.31 -14.07 -16.40
N ASP A 32 8.64 -13.99 -16.55
CA ASP A 32 9.52 -15.16 -16.56
C ASP A 32 9.71 -15.74 -15.15
N VAL A 33 9.48 -17.05 -15.02
CA VAL A 33 9.69 -17.83 -13.80
C VAL A 33 11.11 -17.67 -13.27
N LYS A 34 12.13 -17.58 -14.13
CA LYS A 34 13.52 -17.42 -13.69
C LYS A 34 13.77 -16.07 -13.03
N GLU A 35 13.17 -15.00 -13.55
CA GLU A 35 13.26 -13.67 -12.94
C GLU A 35 12.58 -13.66 -11.58
N LEU A 36 11.37 -14.25 -11.49
CA LEU A 36 10.64 -14.36 -10.23
C LEU A 36 11.44 -15.16 -9.19
N GLU A 37 12.07 -16.27 -9.59
CA GLU A 37 12.93 -17.08 -8.71
C GLU A 37 14.09 -16.24 -8.15
N LEU A 38 14.77 -15.46 -9.00
CA LEU A 38 15.85 -14.57 -8.57
C LEU A 38 15.35 -13.52 -7.58
N LYS A 39 14.19 -12.91 -7.86
CA LYS A 39 13.59 -11.88 -7.01
C LYS A 39 13.13 -12.43 -5.66
N ILE A 40 12.60 -13.65 -5.61
CA ILE A 40 12.28 -14.34 -4.35
C ILE A 40 13.55 -14.51 -3.51
N LYS A 41 14.65 -15.01 -4.10
CA LYS A 41 15.92 -15.18 -3.38
C LYS A 41 16.50 -13.86 -2.88
N GLU A 42 16.40 -12.78 -3.67
CA GLU A 42 16.80 -11.44 -3.23
C GLU A 42 15.96 -10.94 -2.05
N PHE A 43 14.65 -11.14 -2.12
CA PHE A 43 13.71 -10.76 -1.09
C PHE A 43 13.93 -11.52 0.23
N GLU A 44 14.17 -12.84 0.16
CA GLU A 44 14.51 -13.66 1.32
C GLU A 44 15.80 -13.19 2.00
N ARG A 45 16.86 -12.92 1.23
CA ARG A 45 18.12 -12.35 1.76
C ARG A 45 17.89 -11.00 2.43
N ALA A 46 17.07 -10.13 1.83
CA ALA A 46 16.74 -8.84 2.43
C ALA A 46 16.01 -8.98 3.78
N ILE A 47 15.09 -9.95 3.89
CA ILE A 47 14.43 -10.28 5.16
C ILE A 47 15.45 -10.80 6.19
N GLN A 48 16.30 -11.75 5.81
CA GLN A 48 17.32 -12.33 6.69
C GLN A 48 18.30 -11.28 7.22
N ASN A 49 18.63 -10.27 6.39
CA ASN A 49 19.48 -9.14 6.76
C ASN A 49 18.75 -8.04 7.54
N ASN A 50 17.52 -8.28 8.02
CA ASN A 50 16.71 -7.31 8.77
C ASN A 50 16.51 -5.97 8.05
N LYS A 51 16.44 -5.95 6.71
CA LYS A 51 16.25 -4.72 5.92
C LYS A 51 14.92 -4.01 6.22
N PHE A 52 13.93 -4.75 6.70
CA PHE A 52 12.56 -4.29 6.85
C PHE A 52 12.18 -4.10 8.32
N ASN A 53 11.78 -2.88 8.69
CA ASN A 53 11.32 -2.57 10.04
C ASN A 53 9.79 -2.71 10.14
N PRO A 54 9.25 -3.61 11.00
CA PRO A 54 7.82 -3.84 11.10
C PRO A 54 6.98 -2.60 11.44
N GLU A 55 7.49 -1.70 12.29
CA GLU A 55 6.76 -0.49 12.71
C GLU A 55 6.71 0.53 11.57
N ILE A 56 7.79 0.68 10.81
CA ILE A 56 7.80 1.52 9.61
C ILE A 56 6.77 1.00 8.59
N ILE A 57 6.71 -0.32 8.39
CA ILE A 57 5.78 -0.96 7.45
C ILE A 57 4.32 -0.74 7.86
N LYS A 58 4.00 -0.86 9.16
CA LYS A 58 2.64 -0.55 9.64
C LYS A 58 2.29 0.92 9.35
N GLY A 59 3.26 1.81 9.54
CA GLY A 59 3.11 3.24 9.25
C GLY A 59 2.77 3.53 7.80
N THR A 60 3.32 2.80 6.82
CA THR A 60 3.06 3.06 5.39
C THR A 60 1.60 2.84 5.01
N VAL A 61 0.90 1.93 5.69
CA VAL A 61 -0.50 1.60 5.40
C VAL A 61 -1.53 2.19 6.36
N ALA A 62 -1.10 2.93 7.39
CA ALA A 62 -2.02 3.56 8.35
C ALA A 62 -3.04 4.50 7.67
N ARG A 63 -2.64 5.13 6.56
CA ARG A 63 -3.51 5.98 5.74
C ARG A 63 -4.69 5.23 5.09
N PHE A 64 -4.60 3.92 4.92
CA PHE A 64 -5.66 3.10 4.34
C PHE A 64 -6.59 2.50 5.40
N SER A 65 -6.62 3.07 6.60
CA SER A 65 -7.47 2.57 7.68
C SER A 65 -8.96 2.77 7.38
N LYS A 66 -9.78 1.80 7.81
CA LYS A 66 -11.24 1.87 7.71
C LYS A 66 -11.82 3.16 8.31
N LYS A 67 -11.29 3.57 9.48
CA LYS A 67 -11.73 4.80 10.16
C LYS A 67 -11.51 6.04 9.30
N ARG A 68 -10.33 6.16 8.69
CA ARG A 68 -10.01 7.28 7.80
C ARG A 68 -10.92 7.30 6.58
N PHE A 69 -11.08 6.16 5.92
CA PHE A 69 -12.00 6.02 4.78
C PHE A 69 -13.43 6.46 5.13
N GLN A 70 -13.96 5.98 6.26
CA GLN A 70 -15.31 6.34 6.71
C GLN A 70 -15.47 7.84 6.98
N ASN A 71 -14.44 8.47 7.56
CA ASN A 71 -14.44 9.90 7.83
C ASN A 71 -14.41 10.72 6.52
N GLU A 72 -13.48 10.40 5.61
CA GLU A 72 -13.33 11.11 4.33
C GLU A 72 -14.59 10.95 3.47
N MET A 73 -15.17 9.74 3.41
CA MET A 73 -16.42 9.49 2.70
C MET A 73 -17.58 10.30 3.29
N ARG A 74 -17.70 10.36 4.62
CA ARG A 74 -18.74 11.15 5.29
C ARG A 74 -18.59 12.63 4.95
N SER A 75 -17.39 13.19 5.11
CA SER A 75 -17.12 14.60 4.81
C SER A 75 -17.47 14.93 3.37
N PHE A 76 -17.10 14.06 2.43
CA PHE A 76 -17.44 14.24 1.02
C PHE A 76 -18.95 14.23 0.77
N ILE A 77 -19.68 13.28 1.37
CA ILE A 77 -21.16 13.20 1.22
C ILE A 77 -21.82 14.45 1.81
N GLU A 78 -21.39 14.90 3.00
CA GLU A 78 -21.93 16.09 3.66
C GLU A 78 -21.68 17.36 2.84
N GLU A 79 -20.47 17.51 2.29
CA GLU A 79 -20.13 18.60 1.37
C GLU A 79 -21.06 18.63 0.16
N LYS A 80 -21.20 17.50 -0.55
CA LYS A 80 -22.05 17.42 -1.76
C LYS A 80 -23.53 17.59 -1.46
N TRP A 81 -23.99 17.13 -0.31
CA TRP A 81 -25.36 17.37 0.15
C TRP A 81 -25.63 18.86 0.39
N MET A 82 -24.70 19.57 1.01
CA MET A 82 -24.83 21.01 1.26
C MET A 82 -24.77 21.84 -0.02
N GLU A 83 -23.91 21.48 -0.97
CA GLU A 83 -23.88 22.08 -2.31
C GLU A 83 -25.24 21.92 -3.01
N HIS A 84 -25.77 20.69 -3.05
CA HIS A 84 -27.07 20.39 -3.67
C HIS A 84 -28.21 21.20 -3.05
N ARG A 85 -28.25 21.32 -1.72
CA ARG A 85 -29.27 22.11 -1.01
C ARG A 85 -29.21 23.60 -1.32
N LYS A 86 -28.01 24.16 -1.54
CA LYS A 86 -27.85 25.58 -1.91
C LYS A 86 -28.23 25.86 -3.35
N SER A 87 -28.04 24.91 -4.25
CA SER A 87 -28.43 25.05 -5.66
C SER A 87 -29.93 24.92 -5.91
N ASN A 88 -30.67 24.35 -4.96
CA ASN A 88 -32.12 24.12 -5.04
C ASN A 88 -32.92 24.99 -4.05
N ALA A 89 -32.31 26.04 -3.49
CA ALA A 89 -32.92 27.06 -2.65
C ALA A 89 -32.93 28.40 -3.38
#